data_AF-A0A971P605-F1
#
_entry.id   AF-A0A971P605-F1
#
_cell.length_a   1.000
_cell.length_b   1.000
_cell.length_c   1.000
_cell.angle_alpha   90.00
_cell.angle_beta   90.00
_cell.angle_gamma   90.00
#
_symmetry.space_group_name_H-M   'P 1'
#
loop_
_entity.id
_entity.type
_entity.pdbx_description
1 polymer ?
#
loop_
_entity_poly.entity_id
_entity_poly.type
_entity_poly.pdbx_seq_one_letter_code
_entity_poly.pdbx_strand_id
1 'polypeptide(L)'
;MTKTYLLSLSAILLAICTVGCESQVETSTTTLLPLPAPMDGQPYEYISQANNHFTVEGLPLKQYMVGGGVMVEFNAPTDGTLYWVEETGRKIMMTKYLKMGDFFGEALPIDNADFRNLLGDMSSARFVLYFIPASVLR
;
A
#
# COMPACT_ATOMS: atom_id res chain seq x y z
N MET A 1 -48.13 -3.13 -44.29
CA MET A 1 -47.58 -2.04 -43.45
C MET A 1 -46.07 -2.09 -43.57
N THR A 2 -45.54 -1.15 -44.33
CA THR A 2 -44.14 -0.99 -44.71
C THR A 2 -43.45 -0.09 -43.68
N LYS A 3 -42.28 -0.49 -43.18
CA LYS A 3 -41.19 0.45 -42.88
C LYS A 3 -39.85 -0.29 -42.85
N THR A 4 -39.23 -0.22 -44.01
CA THR A 4 -37.81 -0.46 -44.30
C THR A 4 -36.97 0.61 -43.62
N TYR A 5 -35.89 0.22 -42.94
CA TYR A 5 -34.74 1.09 -42.71
C TYR A 5 -33.53 0.45 -43.39
N LEU A 6 -32.99 1.19 -44.36
CA LEU A 6 -31.77 0.94 -45.13
C LEU A 6 -30.72 1.97 -44.67
N LEU A 7 -29.45 1.67 -45.03
CA LEU A 7 -28.22 2.49 -44.96
C LEU A 7 -27.46 2.31 -43.63
N SER A 8 -26.13 2.11 -43.56
CA SER A 8 -25.01 2.20 -44.51
C SER A 8 -23.82 1.47 -43.85
N LEU A 9 -23.17 0.44 -44.44
CA LEU A 9 -22.01 0.50 -45.35
C LEU A 9 -20.82 1.37 -44.89
N SER A 10 -19.82 0.70 -44.29
CA SER A 10 -18.36 0.95 -44.36
C SER A 10 -17.71 -0.05 -43.38
N ALA A 11 -17.23 -1.24 -43.79
CA ALA A 11 -15.98 -1.50 -44.51
C ALA A 11 -14.74 -0.86 -43.85
N ILE A 12 -13.63 -1.64 -43.81
CA ILE A 12 -12.22 -1.22 -43.60
C ILE A 12 -11.83 -1.26 -42.09
N LEU A 13 -10.81 -1.98 -41.60
CA LEU A 13 -9.62 -2.61 -42.17
C LEU A 13 -9.08 -3.70 -41.21
N LEU A 14 -8.44 -4.74 -41.74
CA LEU A 14 -7.48 -5.59 -41.04
C LEU A 14 -6.27 -4.77 -40.54
N ALA A 15 -5.80 -5.05 -39.32
CA ALA A 15 -4.39 -4.96 -38.92
C ALA A 15 -4.24 -5.79 -37.62
N ILE A 16 -4.05 -7.10 -37.72
CA ILE A 16 -2.75 -7.80 -37.58
C ILE A 16 -1.91 -7.26 -36.41
N CYS A 17 -1.78 -8.12 -35.39
CA CYS A 17 -0.80 -8.02 -34.32
C CYS A 17 0.61 -7.73 -34.88
N THR A 18 1.23 -6.66 -34.40
CA THR A 18 2.69 -6.66 -34.21
C THR A 18 2.97 -6.33 -32.77
N VAL A 19 3.54 -7.34 -32.13
CA VAL A 19 4.24 -7.32 -30.85
C VAL A 19 5.24 -6.16 -30.86
N GLY A 20 5.17 -5.32 -29.85
CA GLY A 20 6.04 -4.15 -29.74
C GLY A 20 5.57 -3.15 -28.70
N CYS A 21 5.02 -3.62 -27.57
CA CYS A 21 4.95 -2.77 -26.39
C CYS A 21 6.33 -2.88 -25.74
N GLU A 22 7.27 -2.02 -26.19
CA GLU A 22 8.41 -1.65 -25.36
C GLU A 22 7.81 -1.13 -24.06
N SER A 23 7.77 -2.01 -23.05
CA SER A 23 7.69 -1.58 -21.68
C SER A 23 8.85 -0.61 -21.49
N GLN A 24 8.52 0.68 -21.43
CA GLN A 24 9.37 1.62 -20.72
C GLN A 24 9.29 1.20 -19.26
N VAL A 25 10.15 0.23 -18.92
CA VAL A 25 10.68 0.07 -17.60
C VAL A 25 11.41 1.37 -17.36
N GLU A 26 10.73 2.33 -16.74
CA GLU A 26 11.42 3.36 -15.97
C GLU A 26 12.14 2.61 -14.84
N THR A 27 13.29 2.04 -15.18
CA THR A 27 14.37 1.85 -14.22
C THR A 27 14.68 3.24 -13.72
N SER A 28 14.00 3.62 -12.65
CA SER A 28 14.50 4.59 -11.68
C SER A 28 15.85 4.05 -11.21
N THR A 29 16.86 4.31 -12.03
CA THR A 29 18.25 4.23 -11.64
C THR A 29 18.36 5.32 -10.59
N THR A 30 18.14 4.93 -9.33
CA THR A 30 18.58 5.72 -8.19
C THR A 30 20.08 5.86 -8.35
N THR A 31 20.50 6.90 -9.05
CA THR A 31 21.86 7.38 -9.02
C THR A 31 22.14 7.66 -7.56
N LEU A 32 22.81 6.72 -6.89
CA LEU A 32 23.40 6.95 -5.58
C LEU A 32 24.50 7.98 -5.79
N LEU A 33 24.10 9.25 -5.79
CA LEU A 33 25.04 10.35 -5.69
C LEU A 33 25.87 10.11 -4.42
N PRO A 34 27.21 10.22 -4.48
CA PRO A 34 28.05 10.10 -3.30
C PRO A 34 27.54 11.08 -2.24
N LEU A 35 27.25 10.55 -1.05
CA LEU A 35 26.85 11.37 0.09
C LEU A 35 27.96 12.41 0.34
N PRO A 36 27.64 13.71 0.40
CA PRO A 36 28.63 14.70 0.81
C PRO A 36 29.13 14.32 2.21
N ALA A 37 30.45 14.29 2.37
CA ALA A 37 31.05 14.08 3.68
C ALA A 37 30.49 15.13 4.66
N PRO A 38 30.15 14.74 5.91
CA PRO A 38 29.62 15.68 6.88
C PRO A 38 30.64 16.80 7.10
N MET A 39 30.25 18.02 6.74
CA MET A 39 30.99 19.24 7.10
C MET A 39 30.98 19.37 8.62
N ASP A 40 32.16 19.63 9.17
CA ASP A 40 32.45 19.65 10.61
C ASP A 40 31.33 20.23 11.49
N GLY A 41 30.90 19.44 12.47
CA GLY A 41 30.29 19.95 13.70
C GLY A 41 28.81 20.31 13.67
N GLN A 42 28.04 19.91 12.66
CA GLN A 42 26.58 19.97 12.72
C GLN A 42 26.00 18.57 12.97
N PRO A 43 25.16 18.36 14.00
CA PRO A 43 24.46 17.08 14.15
C PRO A 43 23.64 16.86 12.88
N TYR A 44 23.69 15.65 12.36
CA TYR A 44 22.91 15.21 11.20
C TYR A 44 21.42 15.42 11.50
N GLU A 45 20.90 16.58 11.16
CA GLU A 45 19.47 16.79 11.12
C GLU A 45 19.00 16.05 9.86
N TYR A 46 18.63 14.78 10.04
CA TYR A 46 17.97 13.99 9.01
C TYR A 46 16.56 14.56 8.83
N ILE A 47 16.46 15.71 8.16
CA ILE A 47 15.20 16.27 7.70
C ILE A 47 14.86 15.55 6.40
N SER A 48 14.64 14.24 6.46
CA SER A 48 13.81 13.65 5.42
C SER A 48 12.44 14.32 5.56
N GLN A 49 11.95 14.91 4.48
CA GLN A 49 10.55 15.28 4.32
C GLN A 49 9.70 14.00 4.36
N ALA A 50 9.69 13.33 5.51
CA ALA A 50 8.95 12.13 5.76
C ALA A 50 7.50 12.57 5.82
N ASN A 51 6.74 12.13 4.83
CA ASN A 51 5.28 12.03 4.85
C ASN A 51 4.79 11.96 6.31
N ASN A 52 4.13 13.03 6.77
CA ASN A 52 3.68 13.26 8.17
C ASN A 52 2.52 12.32 8.57
N HIS A 53 2.58 11.09 8.11
CA HIS A 53 1.57 10.05 8.27
C HIS A 53 2.13 8.83 9.00
N PHE A 54 3.44 8.81 9.26
CA PHE A 54 4.14 7.76 9.98
C PHE A 54 4.91 8.34 11.17
N THR A 55 5.09 7.53 12.22
CA THR A 55 5.97 7.84 13.35
C THR A 55 7.44 7.71 12.93
N VAL A 56 8.36 8.11 13.82
CA VAL A 56 9.81 7.94 13.60
C VAL A 56 10.21 6.46 13.49
N GLU A 57 9.39 5.56 14.03
CA GLU A 57 9.55 4.11 13.91
C GLU A 57 8.91 3.53 12.64
N GLY A 58 8.34 4.36 11.76
CA GLY A 58 7.73 3.93 10.51
C GLY A 58 6.35 3.30 10.65
N LEU A 59 5.68 3.46 11.80
CA LEU A 59 4.30 3.01 11.99
C LEU A 59 3.31 4.10 11.58
N PRO A 60 2.13 3.77 11.01
CA PRO A 60 1.10 4.76 10.77
C PRO A 60 0.73 5.54 12.03
N LEU A 61 0.47 6.84 11.90
CA LEU A 61 0.02 7.66 13.02
C LEU A 61 -1.34 7.20 13.56
N LYS A 62 -1.54 7.33 14.87
CA LYS A 62 -2.78 6.92 15.57
C LYS A 62 -4.07 7.48 14.98
N GLN A 63 -4.01 8.65 14.34
CA GLN A 63 -5.18 9.25 13.67
C GLN A 63 -5.74 8.40 12.52
N TYR A 64 -4.95 7.46 11.99
CA TYR A 64 -5.36 6.52 10.95
C TYR A 64 -5.83 5.17 11.48
N MET A 65 -5.95 5.00 12.81
CA MET A 65 -6.43 3.76 13.41
C MET A 65 -7.91 3.54 13.10
N VAL A 66 -8.23 2.41 12.48
CA VAL A 66 -9.61 2.06 12.08
C VAL A 66 -10.14 0.81 12.80
N GLY A 67 -9.29 0.11 13.54
CA GLY A 67 -9.69 -1.07 14.30
C GLY A 67 -8.49 -1.82 14.88
N GLY A 68 -8.70 -3.07 15.26
CA GLY A 68 -7.64 -3.93 15.79
C GLY A 68 -8.18 -5.28 16.23
N GLY A 69 -7.29 -6.12 16.74
CA GLY A 69 -7.58 -7.50 17.13
C GLY A 69 -6.88 -8.53 16.24
N VAL A 70 -7.10 -9.80 16.57
CA VAL A 70 -6.55 -10.96 15.84
C VAL A 70 -7.37 -11.35 14.62
N MET A 71 -8.60 -10.84 14.53
CA MET A 71 -9.48 -10.94 13.37
C MET A 71 -10.03 -9.56 13.09
N VAL A 72 -10.01 -9.15 11.82
CA VAL A 72 -10.43 -7.82 11.40
C VAL A 72 -11.30 -7.90 10.16
N GLU A 73 -12.24 -6.97 10.07
CA GLU A 73 -13.06 -6.74 8.91
C GLU A 73 -13.09 -5.24 8.63
N PHE A 74 -12.87 -4.85 7.38
CA PHE A 74 -12.77 -3.46 6.98
C PHE A 74 -13.28 -3.27 5.56
N ASN A 75 -14.12 -2.25 5.35
CA ASN A 75 -14.54 -1.80 4.03
C ASN A 75 -13.85 -0.47 3.73
N ALA A 76 -13.09 -0.39 2.63
CA ALA A 76 -12.35 0.80 2.27
C ALA A 76 -13.31 1.93 1.83
N PRO A 77 -13.37 3.07 2.55
CA PRO A 77 -14.28 4.16 2.21
C PRO A 77 -13.78 5.00 1.02
N THR A 78 -12.51 4.86 0.68
CA THR A 78 -11.81 5.53 -0.42
C THR A 78 -10.61 4.67 -0.81
N ASP A 79 -9.91 5.03 -1.88
CA ASP A 79 -8.64 4.42 -2.23
C ASP A 79 -7.59 4.70 -1.14
N GLY A 80 -6.80 3.69 -0.77
CA GLY A 80 -5.77 3.88 0.26
C GLY A 80 -5.03 2.60 0.63
N THR A 81 -4.16 2.72 1.63
CA THR A 81 -3.33 1.60 2.08
C THR A 81 -3.71 1.22 3.50
N LEU A 82 -4.04 -0.05 3.67
CA LEU A 82 -4.27 -0.70 4.94
C LEU A 82 -2.96 -1.28 5.48
N TYR A 83 -2.72 -1.09 6.78
CA TYR A 83 -1.60 -1.65 7.50
C TYR A 83 -2.12 -2.41 8.72
N TRP A 84 -1.75 -3.68 8.85
CA TRP A 84 -1.99 -4.45 10.07
C TRP A 84 -0.70 -4.53 10.86
N VAL A 85 -0.70 -3.97 12.07
CA VAL A 85 0.50 -3.73 12.87
C VAL A 85 0.38 -4.44 14.21
N GLU A 86 1.47 -5.07 14.63
CA GLU A 86 1.68 -5.49 16.01
C GLU A 86 2.49 -4.38 16.71
N GLU A 87 1.81 -3.58 17.53
CA GLU A 87 2.37 -2.32 18.05
C GLU A 87 3.34 -2.50 19.21
N THR A 88 3.24 -3.59 19.98
CA THR A 88 4.11 -3.84 21.14
C THR A 88 5.54 -4.10 20.67
N GLY A 89 5.70 -4.94 19.65
CA GLY A 89 6.97 -5.21 18.96
C GLY A 89 7.27 -4.25 17.81
N ARG A 90 6.36 -3.33 17.48
CA ARG A 90 6.49 -2.33 16.39
C ARG A 90 6.73 -2.98 15.03
N LYS A 91 5.98 -4.04 14.72
CA LYS A 91 6.10 -4.82 13.48
C LYS A 91 4.90 -4.59 12.57
N ILE A 92 5.14 -4.28 11.30
CA ILE A 92 4.10 -4.31 10.27
C ILE A 92 3.94 -5.76 9.81
N MET A 93 2.76 -6.31 10.05
CA MET A 93 2.42 -7.69 9.70
C MET A 93 1.92 -7.80 8.27
N MET A 94 1.18 -6.78 7.82
CA MET A 94 0.63 -6.72 6.48
C MET A 94 0.50 -5.29 5.99
N THR A 95 0.75 -5.10 4.71
CA THR A 95 0.45 -3.88 3.96
C THR A 95 -0.35 -4.26 2.73
N LYS A 96 -1.52 -3.65 2.54
CA LYS A 96 -2.39 -3.94 1.40
C LYS A 96 -3.03 -2.66 0.88
N TYR A 97 -2.87 -2.42 -0.41
CA TYR A 97 -3.62 -1.36 -1.08
C TYR A 97 -5.06 -1.83 -1.36
N LEU A 98 -6.03 -0.96 -1.09
CA LEU A 98 -7.46 -1.19 -1.29
C LEU A 98 -8.04 -0.05 -2.11
N LYS A 99 -8.92 -0.39 -3.06
CA LYS A 99 -9.76 0.58 -3.77
C LYS A 99 -11.01 0.88 -2.95
N MET A 100 -11.66 2.01 -3.23
CA MET A 100 -12.95 2.34 -2.65
C MET A 100 -13.96 1.21 -2.84
N GLY A 101 -14.58 0.76 -1.75
CA GLY A 101 -15.55 -0.33 -1.71
C GLY A 101 -14.94 -1.73 -1.55
N ASP A 102 -13.61 -1.87 -1.61
CA ASP A 102 -12.97 -3.17 -1.36
C ASP A 102 -13.18 -3.61 0.10
N PHE A 103 -13.45 -4.91 0.26
CA PHE A 103 -13.53 -5.55 1.56
C PHE A 103 -12.22 -6.26 1.91
N PHE A 104 -11.75 -6.06 3.14
CA PHE A 104 -10.64 -6.77 3.74
C PHE A 104 -11.14 -7.48 5.01
N GLY A 105 -11.11 -8.81 4.99
CA GLY A 105 -11.49 -9.64 6.12
C GLY A 105 -10.48 -10.77 6.30
N GLU A 106 -9.64 -10.68 7.33
CA GLU A 106 -8.58 -11.66 7.59
C GLU A 106 -8.42 -11.92 9.09
N ALA A 107 -7.92 -13.10 9.42
CA ALA A 107 -7.55 -13.51 10.77
C ALA A 107 -6.07 -13.88 10.81
N LEU A 108 -5.38 -13.45 11.86
CA LEU A 108 -4.00 -13.85 12.08
C LEU A 108 -3.95 -15.35 12.39
N PRO A 109 -2.97 -16.09 11.86
CA PRO A 109 -2.82 -17.51 12.13
C PRO A 109 -2.20 -17.74 13.52
N ILE A 110 -2.89 -17.33 14.58
CA ILE A 110 -2.37 -17.38 15.96
C ILE A 110 -2.05 -18.80 16.46
N ASP A 111 -2.68 -19.82 15.87
CA ASP A 111 -2.42 -21.23 16.17
C ASP A 111 -1.17 -21.78 15.46
N ASN A 112 -0.62 -21.03 14.49
CA ASN A 112 0.59 -21.41 13.80
C ASN A 112 1.83 -21.16 14.67
N ALA A 113 2.61 -22.22 14.92
CA ALA A 113 3.79 -22.15 15.78
C ALA A 113 4.87 -21.19 15.24
N ASP A 114 5.11 -21.17 13.92
CA ASP A 114 6.09 -20.27 13.31
C ASP A 114 5.68 -18.81 13.45
N PHE A 115 4.38 -18.53 13.29
CA PHE A 115 3.82 -17.20 13.51
C PHE A 115 4.01 -16.73 14.95
N ARG A 116 3.75 -17.61 15.93
CA ARG A 116 4.00 -17.31 17.35
C ARG A 116 5.48 -17.10 17.64
N ASN A 117 6.36 -17.91 17.06
CA ASN A 117 7.80 -17.77 17.24
C ASN A 117 8.32 -16.44 16.67
N LEU A 118 7.75 -15.98 15.55
CA LEU A 118 8.09 -14.69 14.94
C LEU A 118 7.68 -13.49 15.80
N LEU A 119 6.51 -13.58 16.44
CA LEU A 119 5.95 -12.51 17.26
C LEU A 119 6.47 -12.51 18.71
N GLY A 120 6.82 -13.68 19.23
CA GLY A 120 7.26 -13.85 20.61
C GLY A 120 6.08 -13.99 21.57
N ASP A 121 6.15 -13.30 22.71
CA ASP A 121 5.08 -13.34 23.71
C ASP A 121 3.84 -12.60 23.20
N MET A 122 2.80 -13.38 22.92
CA MET A 122 1.51 -12.89 22.42
C MET A 122 0.61 -12.34 23.53
N SER A 123 0.91 -12.60 24.81
CA SER A 123 0.04 -12.21 25.92
C SER A 123 -0.10 -10.68 26.08
N SER A 124 0.90 -9.94 25.60
CA SER A 124 0.94 -8.47 25.59
C SER A 124 0.92 -7.87 24.19
N ALA A 125 0.77 -8.68 23.14
CA ALA A 125 0.77 -8.23 21.76
C ALA A 125 -0.50 -7.42 21.45
N ARG A 126 -0.33 -6.21 20.91
CA ARG A 126 -1.44 -5.35 20.50
C ARG A 126 -1.50 -5.26 18.99
N PHE A 127 -2.52 -5.89 18.40
CA PHE A 127 -2.75 -5.85 16.95
C PHE A 127 -3.70 -4.72 16.59
N VAL A 128 -3.28 -3.84 15.71
CA VAL A 128 -4.01 -2.63 15.32
C VAL A 128 -4.06 -2.53 13.81
N LEU A 129 -5.23 -2.11 13.32
CA LEU A 129 -5.48 -1.89 11.91
C LEU A 129 -5.47 -0.39 11.63
N TYR A 130 -4.67 0.00 10.66
CA TYR A 130 -4.53 1.37 10.19
C TYR A 130 -4.96 1.47 8.73
N PHE A 131 -5.56 2.60 8.36
CA PHE A 131 -5.87 2.89 6.96
C PHE A 131 -5.51 4.33 6.62
N ILE A 132 -4.60 4.49 5.67
CA ILE A 132 -4.16 5.81 5.19
C ILE A 132 -4.76 6.03 3.79
N PRO A 133 -5.65 7.02 3.61
CA PRO A 133 -6.18 7.37 2.30
C PRO A 133 -5.08 7.75 1.31
N ALA A 134 -5.21 7.32 0.06
CA ALA A 134 -4.26 7.68 -1.00
C ALA A 134 -4.26 9.20 -1.27
N SER A 135 -5.34 9.91 -0.93
CA SER A 135 -5.43 11.37 -1.06
C SER A 135 -4.49 12.13 -0.14
N VAL A 136 -4.03 11.53 0.96
CA VAL A 136 -3.09 12.17 1.89
C VAL A 136 -1.63 11.80 1.64
N LEU A 137 -1.36 10.75 0.87
CA LEU A 137 0.00 10.28 0.55
C LEU A 137 0.64 10.98 -0.66
N ARG A 138 0.07 12.10 -1.13
CA ARG A 138 0.50 12.83 -2.33
C ARG A 138 1.32 14.07 -2.01
#